data_AF-A0A726YMW4-F1
#
_entry.id   AF-A0A726YMW4-F1
#
_cell.length_a   1.000
_cell.length_b   1.000
_cell.length_c   1.000
_cell.angle_alpha   90.00
_cell.angle_beta   90.00
_cell.angle_gamma   90.00
#
_symmetry.space_group_name_H-M   'P 1'
#
loop_
_entity.id
_entity.type
_entity.pdbx_description
1 polymer ?
#
loop_
_entity_poly.entity_id
_entity_poly.type
_entity_poly.pdbx_seq_one_letter_code
_entity_poly.pdbx_strand_id
1 'polypeptide(L)'
;WASDVEAISADAVGEITDNGTMASANTPGWWRVSVSNSDSVADFPTYPDGSKLYSYGYMFVEKIGEVWFQHYYAHMGANAKRQDWGTEPNTSRPWVIDYNTANKPSAGDVGALPITGGCLNGRFRRNDKSGKKCRPGDTAG
;
A
#
# COMPACT_ATOMS: atom_id res chain seq x y z
N TRP A 1 -5.80 36.66 1.65
CA TRP A 1 -4.77 35.61 1.81
C TRP A 1 -5.50 34.28 1.98
N ALA A 2 -4.82 33.12 1.94
CA ALA A 2 -5.49 31.82 2.15
C ALA A 2 -6.16 31.68 3.55
N SER A 3 -5.84 32.59 4.48
CA SER A 3 -6.47 32.71 5.80
C SER A 3 -7.95 33.09 5.79
N ASP A 4 -8.48 33.62 4.68
CA ASP A 4 -9.83 34.22 4.64
C ASP A 4 -10.93 33.22 4.26
N VAL A 5 -10.61 31.92 4.12
CA VAL A 5 -11.54 30.89 3.56
C VAL A 5 -11.54 29.53 4.27
N GLU A 6 -11.02 29.40 5.51
CA GLU A 6 -10.82 28.08 6.16
C GLU A 6 -10.06 27.09 5.24
N ALA A 7 -9.20 27.61 4.36
CA ALA A 7 -8.45 26.81 3.42
C ALA A 7 -7.37 26.01 4.17
N ILE A 8 -7.10 24.78 3.70
CA ILE A 8 -5.95 24.01 4.17
C ILE A 8 -4.67 24.84 3.97
N SER A 9 -3.92 25.03 5.06
CA SER A 9 -2.63 25.71 5.02
C SER A 9 -1.66 24.97 4.10
N ALA A 10 -0.81 25.72 3.40
CA ALA A 10 0.32 25.13 2.66
C ALA A 10 1.46 24.69 3.60
N ASP A 11 1.47 25.19 4.84
CA ASP A 11 2.46 24.84 5.84
C ASP A 11 2.09 23.56 6.57
N ALA A 12 3.11 22.82 7.00
CA ALA A 12 2.91 21.66 7.85
C ALA A 12 2.38 22.09 9.23
N VAL A 13 1.31 21.45 9.70
CA VAL A 13 0.71 21.67 11.02
C VAL A 13 1.47 20.95 12.14
N GLY A 14 2.35 20.03 11.78
CA GLY A 14 3.20 19.30 12.73
C GLY A 14 4.25 18.43 12.03
N GLU A 15 5.10 17.81 12.84
CA GLU A 15 6.19 16.94 12.37
C GLU A 15 6.22 15.63 13.16
N ILE A 16 6.38 14.51 12.44
CA ILE A 16 6.64 13.18 13.02
C ILE A 16 8.14 12.91 12.91
N THR A 17 8.75 12.54 14.03
CA THR A 17 10.17 12.21 14.16
C THR A 17 10.33 10.85 14.87
N ASP A 18 11.58 10.43 15.06
CA ASP A 18 11.92 9.16 15.72
C ASP A 18 11.25 9.03 17.10
N ASN A 19 10.85 7.80 17.45
CA ASN A 19 10.12 7.45 18.68
C ASN A 19 8.70 8.06 18.80
N GLY A 20 8.23 8.79 17.79
CA GLY A 20 6.84 9.22 17.69
C GLY A 20 5.90 8.12 17.20
N THR A 21 4.68 8.51 16.83
CA THR A 21 3.73 7.64 16.13
C THR A 21 3.11 8.38 14.96
N MET A 22 2.69 7.67 13.93
CA MET A 22 1.90 8.25 12.85
C MET A 22 0.51 8.64 13.37
N ALA A 23 -0.03 7.90 14.34
CA ALA A 23 -1.31 8.19 14.99
C ALA A 23 -1.31 9.49 15.81
N SER A 24 -0.16 9.99 16.27
CA SER A 24 -0.11 11.26 17.01
C SER A 24 -0.46 12.47 16.15
N ALA A 25 -0.46 12.33 14.82
CA ALA A 25 -0.94 13.34 13.90
C ALA A 25 -2.47 13.44 13.93
N ASN A 26 -2.97 14.16 14.93
CA ASN A 26 -4.38 14.23 15.32
C ASN A 26 -5.08 15.55 14.91
N THR A 27 -4.34 16.43 14.23
CA THR A 27 -4.82 17.72 13.72
C THR A 27 -4.93 17.65 12.21
N PRO A 28 -6.07 18.06 11.60
CA PRO A 28 -6.22 18.08 10.15
C PRO A 28 -5.20 18.98 9.46
N GLY A 29 -4.72 18.55 8.30
CA GLY A 29 -3.73 19.27 7.49
C GLY A 29 -2.53 18.43 7.10
N TRP A 30 -1.50 19.12 6.60
CA TRP A 30 -0.25 18.50 6.18
C TRP A 30 0.70 18.31 7.35
N TRP A 31 1.28 17.13 7.47
CA TRP A 31 2.30 16.80 8.45
C TRP A 31 3.60 16.48 7.73
N ARG A 32 4.71 17.00 8.25
CA ARG A 32 6.04 16.58 7.80
C ARG A 32 6.40 15.25 8.46
N VAL A 33 6.98 14.32 7.70
CA VAL A 33 7.50 13.06 8.25
C VAL A 33 9.01 13.08 8.04
N SER A 34 9.74 13.21 9.14
CA SER A 34 11.21 13.29 9.18
C SER A 34 11.77 12.20 10.09
N VAL A 35 11.45 10.94 9.78
CA VAL A 35 11.84 9.78 10.58
C VAL A 35 13.15 9.23 10.04
N SER A 36 14.21 9.28 10.86
CA SER A 36 15.54 8.79 10.50
C SER A 36 15.68 7.29 10.78
N ASN A 37 14.94 6.78 11.76
CA ASN A 37 14.83 5.35 12.08
C ASN A 37 13.36 4.92 12.09
N SER A 38 12.88 4.30 11.01
CA SER A 38 11.49 3.86 10.89
C SER A 38 11.09 2.76 11.88
N ASP A 39 12.04 1.99 12.43
CA ASP A 39 11.76 0.99 13.45
C ASP A 39 11.41 1.63 14.81
N SER A 40 11.79 2.90 15.02
CA SER A 40 11.43 3.65 16.23
C SER A 40 9.96 4.09 16.25
N VAL A 41 9.29 4.07 15.10
CA VAL A 41 7.88 4.48 14.96
C VAL A 41 7.01 3.24 14.83
N ALA A 42 6.39 2.83 15.94
CA ALA A 42 5.72 1.54 16.07
C ALA A 42 4.61 1.30 15.01
N ASP A 43 3.89 2.35 14.62
CA ASP A 43 2.79 2.27 13.65
C ASP A 43 3.18 2.78 12.26
N PHE A 44 4.47 2.76 11.92
CA PHE A 44 4.96 3.18 10.59
C PHE A 44 4.45 2.24 9.48
N PRO A 45 4.05 2.76 8.30
CA PRO A 45 3.62 1.96 7.15
C PRO A 45 4.63 0.88 6.76
N THR A 46 4.11 -0.33 6.52
CA THR A 46 4.91 -1.52 6.25
C THR A 46 4.35 -2.22 5.00
N TYR A 47 5.22 -2.64 4.10
CA TYR A 47 4.86 -3.51 2.98
C TYR A 47 4.39 -4.89 3.48
N PRO A 48 3.69 -5.68 2.63
CA PRO A 48 3.22 -7.01 3.02
C PRO A 48 4.33 -7.97 3.47
N ASP A 49 5.57 -7.75 3.04
CA ASP A 49 6.74 -8.54 3.42
C ASP A 49 7.37 -8.14 4.77
N GLY A 50 6.83 -7.11 5.43
CA GLY A 50 7.34 -6.60 6.71
C GLY A 50 8.37 -5.47 6.58
N SER A 51 8.82 -5.11 5.38
CA SER A 51 9.73 -3.99 5.18
C SER A 51 9.01 -2.64 5.32
N LYS A 52 9.66 -1.64 5.91
CA LYS A 52 9.09 -0.30 6.07
C LYS A 52 9.14 0.49 4.77
N LEU A 53 8.15 1.36 4.56
CA LEU A 53 8.24 2.38 3.50
C LEU A 53 9.41 3.33 3.78
N TYR A 54 9.88 4.03 2.74
CA TYR A 54 10.86 5.09 2.90
C TYR A 54 10.35 6.14 3.91
N SER A 55 11.18 6.50 4.87
CA SER A 55 10.74 7.08 6.14
C SER A 55 10.62 8.60 6.18
N TYR A 56 11.10 9.29 5.14
CA TYR A 56 10.89 10.72 4.94
C TYR A 56 9.75 10.95 3.94
N GLY A 57 8.96 12.00 4.17
CA GLY A 57 7.85 12.36 3.30
C GLY A 57 6.93 13.37 3.94
N TYR A 58 5.65 13.31 3.56
CA TYR A 58 4.59 14.11 4.15
C TYR A 58 3.32 13.28 4.29
N MET A 59 2.46 13.66 5.22
CA MET A 59 1.19 12.98 5.47
C MET A 59 0.06 13.99 5.45
N PHE A 60 -1.04 13.64 4.79
CA PHE A 60 -2.30 14.37 4.90
C PHE A 60 -3.17 13.72 5.96
N VAL A 61 -3.71 14.54 6.87
CA VAL A 61 -4.67 14.11 7.90
C VAL A 61 -5.97 14.85 7.70
N GLU A 62 -7.07 14.12 7.73
CA GLU A 62 -8.42 14.68 7.65
C GLU A 62 -9.29 14.11 8.76
N LYS A 63 -10.15 14.95 9.34
CA LYS A 63 -11.12 14.57 10.35
C LYS A 63 -12.46 15.23 10.02
N ILE A 64 -13.50 14.44 9.83
CA ILE A 64 -14.85 14.91 9.54
C ILE A 64 -15.82 14.16 10.44
N GLY A 65 -16.41 14.86 11.41
CA GLY A 65 -17.27 14.24 12.41
C GLY A 65 -16.54 13.11 13.15
N GLU A 66 -17.12 11.91 13.12
CA GLU A 66 -16.55 10.69 13.71
C GLU A 66 -15.82 9.83 12.67
N VAL A 67 -15.15 10.46 11.71
CA VAL A 67 -14.29 9.78 10.73
C VAL A 67 -12.95 10.49 10.70
N TRP A 68 -11.88 9.71 10.68
CA TRP A 68 -10.52 10.20 10.46
C TRP A 68 -9.86 9.44 9.31
N PHE A 69 -8.96 10.13 8.61
CA PHE A 69 -8.20 9.61 7.49
C PHE A 69 -6.75 10.08 7.58
N GLN A 70 -5.82 9.17 7.31
CA GLN A 70 -4.39 9.46 7.17
C GLN A 70 -3.88 8.93 5.84
N HIS A 71 -3.17 9.77 5.09
CA HIS A 71 -2.57 9.44 3.81
C HIS A 71 -1.10 9.85 3.78
N TYR A 72 -0.22 8.88 3.86
CA TYR A 72 1.22 9.07 3.83
C TYR A 72 1.74 9.00 2.40
N TYR A 73 2.54 10.00 2.04
CA TYR A 73 3.28 10.13 0.78
C TYR A 73 4.77 10.01 1.11
N ALA A 74 5.34 8.84 0.88
CA ALA A 74 6.78 8.65 1.04
C ALA A 74 7.52 9.46 -0.03
N HIS A 75 8.66 10.04 0.32
CA HIS A 75 9.48 10.86 -0.58
C HIS A 75 9.99 10.08 -1.82
N MET A 76 9.96 8.74 -1.78
CA MET A 76 10.27 7.86 -2.91
C MET A 76 9.04 7.37 -3.70
N GLY A 77 7.87 7.99 -3.51
CA GLY A 77 6.68 7.78 -4.32
C GLY A 77 5.72 6.68 -3.86
N ALA A 78 6.06 5.93 -2.81
CA ALA A 78 5.13 4.97 -2.20
C ALA A 78 4.05 5.71 -1.39
N ASN A 79 2.80 5.25 -1.49
CA ASN A 79 1.66 5.83 -0.78
C ASN A 79 1.02 4.80 0.15
N ALA A 80 0.62 5.24 1.33
CA ALA A 80 -0.05 4.41 2.32
C ALA A 80 -1.24 5.16 2.92
N LYS A 81 -2.37 4.48 3.12
CA LYS A 81 -3.56 5.10 3.71
C LYS A 81 -4.23 4.22 4.76
N ARG A 82 -4.85 4.86 5.74
CA ARG A 82 -5.75 4.21 6.71
C ARG A 82 -6.84 5.20 7.15
N GLN A 83 -7.99 4.65 7.52
CA GLN A 83 -9.13 5.39 8.05
C GLN A 83 -9.93 4.50 8.99
N ASP A 84 -10.61 5.10 9.96
CA ASP A 84 -11.60 4.40 10.77
C ASP A 84 -12.68 5.38 11.24
N TRP A 85 -13.72 4.81 11.84
CA TRP A 85 -14.66 5.57 12.66
C TRP A 85 -13.98 5.98 13.98
N GLY A 86 -14.21 7.21 14.42
CA GLY A 86 -13.69 7.77 15.65
C GLY A 86 -13.32 9.24 15.52
N THR A 87 -13.07 9.89 16.66
CA THR A 87 -12.66 11.29 16.71
C THR A 87 -11.15 11.48 16.62
N GLU A 88 -10.35 10.42 16.78
CA GLU A 88 -8.89 10.50 16.76
C GLU A 88 -8.24 9.34 16.00
N PRO A 89 -7.17 9.62 15.22
CA PRO A 89 -6.36 8.58 14.60
C PRO A 89 -5.77 7.62 15.62
N ASN A 90 -5.77 6.33 15.27
CA ASN A 90 -5.25 5.27 16.11
C ASN A 90 -4.78 4.09 15.24
N THR A 91 -4.36 3.00 15.89
CA THR A 91 -3.75 1.84 15.23
C THR A 91 -4.71 0.67 15.01
N SER A 92 -6.03 0.85 15.20
CA SER A 92 -7.04 -0.20 14.98
C SER A 92 -7.07 -0.68 13.53
N ARG A 93 -6.72 0.21 12.59
CA ARG A 93 -6.70 -0.07 11.15
C ARG A 93 -5.27 -0.12 10.64
N PRO A 94 -4.88 -1.22 9.97
CA PRO A 94 -3.57 -1.31 9.35
C PRO A 94 -3.48 -0.34 8.17
N TRP A 95 -2.25 -0.01 7.80
CA TRP A 95 -1.98 0.73 6.58
C TRP A 95 -2.29 -0.12 5.35
N VAL A 96 -2.98 0.47 4.38
CA VAL A 96 -3.13 -0.06 3.03
C VAL A 96 -2.09 0.62 2.15
N ILE A 97 -1.17 -0.16 1.60
CA ILE A 97 -0.11 0.34 0.71
C ILE A 97 -0.59 0.23 -0.74
N ASP A 98 -0.50 1.33 -1.49
CA ASP A 98 -0.91 1.34 -2.89
C ASP A 98 0.01 0.47 -3.75
N TYR A 99 -0.55 -0.07 -4.82
CA TYR A 99 0.22 -0.79 -5.84
C TYR A 99 1.31 0.12 -6.42
N ASN A 100 2.53 -0.40 -6.50
CA ASN A 100 3.64 0.28 -7.15
C ASN A 100 4.69 -0.74 -7.61
N THR A 101 5.79 -0.28 -8.19
CA THR A 101 6.85 -1.16 -8.71
C THR A 101 7.54 -2.00 -7.63
N ALA A 102 7.58 -1.53 -6.37
CA ALA A 102 8.07 -2.28 -5.21
C ALA A 102 6.99 -3.14 -4.54
N ASN A 103 5.71 -2.79 -4.70
CA ASN A 103 4.55 -3.51 -4.15
C ASN A 103 3.60 -3.95 -5.27
N LYS A 104 4.06 -4.91 -6.08
CA LYS A 104 3.26 -5.56 -7.12
C LYS A 104 3.07 -7.05 -6.79
N PRO A 105 1.97 -7.68 -7.22
CA PRO A 105 1.81 -9.12 -7.13
C PRO A 105 2.98 -9.83 -7.82
N SER A 106 3.44 -10.92 -7.21
CA SER A 106 4.33 -11.88 -7.83
C SER A 106 3.61 -12.68 -8.91
N ALA A 107 4.39 -13.41 -9.72
CA ALA A 107 3.83 -14.38 -10.66
C ALA A 107 2.97 -15.45 -9.95
N GLY A 108 3.33 -15.81 -8.72
CA GLY A 108 2.57 -16.76 -7.90
C GLY A 108 1.22 -16.21 -7.45
N ASP A 109 1.17 -14.94 -7.02
CA ASP A 109 -0.03 -14.30 -6.50
C ASP A 109 -1.16 -14.21 -7.54
N VAL A 110 -0.80 -14.13 -8.82
CA VAL A 110 -1.76 -14.07 -9.93
C VAL A 110 -1.96 -15.42 -10.64
N GLY A 111 -1.31 -16.49 -10.16
CA GLY A 111 -1.39 -17.81 -10.76
C GLY A 111 -0.81 -17.88 -12.19
N ALA A 112 0.22 -17.08 -12.49
CA ALA A 112 0.86 -17.08 -13.79
C ALA A 112 1.58 -18.41 -14.05
N LEU A 113 1.49 -18.90 -15.30
CA LEU A 113 2.21 -20.10 -15.71
C LEU A 113 3.71 -19.78 -15.94
N PRO A 114 4.64 -20.66 -15.52
CA PRO A 114 6.07 -20.46 -15.76
C PRO A 114 6.40 -20.40 -17.26
N ILE A 115 7.20 -19.40 -17.65
CA ILE A 115 7.68 -19.28 -19.05
C ILE A 115 8.65 -20.39 -19.44
N THR A 116 9.27 -21.05 -18.47
CA THR A 116 10.18 -22.19 -18.66
C THR A 116 9.45 -23.49 -18.93
N GLY A 117 8.11 -23.49 -18.96
CA GLY A 117 7.28 -24.70 -19.00
C GLY A 117 7.19 -25.40 -17.64
N GLY A 118 6.49 -26.53 -17.60
CA GLY A 118 6.31 -27.33 -16.38
C GLY A 118 4.99 -28.09 -16.33
N CYS A 119 4.72 -28.70 -15.18
CA CYS A 119 3.49 -29.43 -14.94
C CYS A 119 2.33 -28.47 -14.65
N LEU A 120 1.23 -28.60 -15.39
CA LEU A 120 -0.01 -27.88 -15.14
C LEU A 120 -0.89 -28.69 -14.19
N ASN A 121 -1.40 -28.05 -13.14
CA ASN A 121 -2.43 -28.63 -12.28
C ASN A 121 -3.82 -28.24 -12.82
N GLY A 122 -4.67 -29.24 -13.10
CA GLY A 122 -6.06 -29.03 -13.53
C GLY A 122 -6.34 -29.42 -14.99
N ARG A 123 -7.55 -29.09 -15.47
CA ARG A 123 -8.00 -29.46 -16.82
C ARG A 123 -7.38 -28.55 -17.88
N PHE A 124 -6.43 -29.10 -18.64
CA PHE A 124 -5.89 -28.45 -19.83
C PHE A 124 -6.79 -28.72 -21.04
N ARG A 125 -7.19 -27.68 -21.77
CA ARG A 125 -7.84 -27.80 -23.09
C ARG A 125 -6.91 -27.19 -24.12
N ARG A 126 -6.36 -28.04 -24.99
CA ARG A 126 -5.64 -27.57 -26.17
C ARG A 126 -6.67 -27.28 -27.27
N ASN A 127 -6.70 -26.05 -27.77
CA ASN A 127 -7.36 -25.77 -29.04
C ASN A 127 -6.40 -26.14 -30.17
N ASP A 128 -6.66 -27.26 -30.83
CA ASP A 128 -5.98 -27.57 -32.09
C ASP A 128 -6.69 -26.84 -33.23
N LYS A 129 -5.93 -26.31 -34.21
CA LYS A 129 -6.52 -25.76 -35.45
C LYS A 129 -6.97 -26.88 -36.40
N SER A 130 -6.82 -28.15 -36.03
CA SER A 130 -7.10 -29.33 -36.85
C SER A 130 -8.39 -30.10 -36.48
N GLY A 131 -9.16 -29.64 -35.47
CA GLY A 131 -10.43 -30.27 -35.11
C GLY A 131 -10.31 -31.69 -34.55
N LYS A 132 -9.12 -32.15 -34.17
CA LYS A 132 -8.86 -33.47 -33.58
C LYS A 132 -8.53 -33.31 -32.09
N LYS A 133 -9.51 -33.69 -31.25
CA LYS A 133 -9.29 -33.93 -29.82
C LYS A 133 -8.21 -35.00 -29.64
N CYS A 134 -7.01 -34.62 -29.21
CA CYS A 134 -6.06 -35.62 -28.68
C CYS A 134 -6.48 -36.00 -27.26
N ARG A 135 -6.48 -37.31 -27.00
CA ARG A 135 -6.76 -37.88 -25.69
C ARG A 135 -5.42 -38.09 -24.96
N PRO A 136 -5.41 -38.08 -23.62
CA PRO A 136 -4.19 -38.43 -22.88
C PRO A 136 -3.79 -39.88 -23.23
N GLY A 137 -2.61 -40.07 -23.82
CA GLY A 137 -2.08 -41.40 -24.18
C GLY A 137 -1.50 -41.54 -25.59
N ASP A 138 -1.66 -40.55 -26.47
CA ASP A 138 -1.11 -40.64 -27.84
C ASP A 138 0.40 -40.35 -27.83
N THR A 139 1.24 -41.38 -27.98
CA THR A 139 2.70 -41.25 -28.19
C THR A 139 2.97 -40.67 -29.57
N ALA A 140 3.85 -39.67 -29.63
CA ALA A 140 4.34 -39.10 -30.89
C ALA A 140 5.13 -40.16 -31.67
N GLY A 141 4.67 -40.44 -32.90
CA GLY A 141 5.45 -41.11 -33.95
C GLY A 141 6.12 -40.09 -34.85
#